data_AF-A0A8B9UZJ3-F1
#
_entry.id   AF-A0A8B9UZJ3-F1
#
_cell.length_a   1.000
_cell.length_b   1.000
_cell.length_c   1.000
_cell.angle_alpha   90.00
_cell.angle_beta   90.00
_cell.angle_gamma   90.00
#
_symmetry.space_group_name_H-M   'P 1'
#
loop_
_entity.id
_entity.type
_entity.pdbx_description
1 polymer ?
#
loop_
_entity_poly.entity_id
_entity_poly.type
_entity_poly.pdbx_seq_one_letter_code
_entity_poly.pdbx_strand_id
1 'polypeptide(L)'
;MDEAGAEVQKRHLSTDLEAKMQMLMPEPQIFVERTLALIKPDVVDKEEEIEDIILRSGFLIVQKRKLQFSPEQCSNFYAEQYGKMFFPNLTAYMSSGPLVAMVLARRNAVSYWKELLGPSNSIKARRTHPHSLRAIYGTDELRNALHGSLNIFSAEREIRFMFPEVILEPIPAGQRARDYLNLYVNPTLLAGLTALCKEKPADPMVRTVYQHRVVGFVIRFLCVRIRGLCRKTPPLLQSCAPLATC
;
A
#
# COMPACT_ATOMS: atom_id res chain seq x y z
N MET A 1 -43.84 -22.30 -22.44
CA MET A 1 -43.08 -22.65 -21.23
C MET A 1 -41.82 -23.40 -21.67
N ASP A 2 -40.57 -22.98 -21.55
CA ASP A 2 -39.94 -21.73 -21.08
C ASP A 2 -38.45 -21.78 -21.50
N GLU A 3 -38.11 -21.42 -22.75
CA GLU A 3 -36.69 -21.28 -23.14
C GLU A 3 -36.03 -20.07 -22.45
N ALA A 4 -36.81 -19.02 -22.18
CA ALA A 4 -36.38 -17.87 -21.39
C ALA A 4 -36.02 -18.25 -19.94
N GLY A 5 -36.69 -19.26 -19.37
CA GLY A 5 -36.42 -19.73 -18.01
C GLY A 5 -35.06 -20.41 -17.87
N ALA A 6 -34.63 -21.18 -18.87
CA ALA A 6 -33.34 -21.88 -18.86
C ALA A 6 -32.14 -20.92 -18.98
N GLU A 7 -32.30 -19.82 -19.71
CA GLU A 7 -31.23 -18.83 -19.90
C GLU A 7 -31.06 -17.91 -18.69
N VAL A 8 -32.16 -17.55 -18.02
CA VAL A 8 -32.14 -16.82 -16.74
C VAL A 8 -31.51 -17.69 -15.65
N GLN A 9 -31.84 -18.99 -15.60
CA GLN A 9 -31.25 -19.93 -14.64
C GLN A 9 -29.73 -20.08 -14.85
N LYS A 10 -29.25 -20.15 -16.11
CA LYS A 10 -27.81 -20.21 -16.43
C LYS A 10 -27.07 -18.94 -16.03
N ARG A 11 -27.66 -17.76 -16.22
CA ARG A 11 -27.07 -16.47 -15.82
C ARG A 11 -26.95 -16.35 -14.30
N HIS A 12 -27.97 -16.77 -13.55
CA HIS A 12 -27.95 -16.78 -12.08
C HIS A 12 -26.87 -17.73 -11.53
N LEU A 13 -26.77 -18.94 -12.09
CA LEU A 13 -25.76 -19.92 -11.68
C LEU A 13 -24.32 -19.48 -12.01
N SER A 14 -24.15 -18.72 -13.11
CA SER A 14 -22.88 -18.10 -13.51
C SER A 14 -22.45 -17.01 -12.53
N THR A 15 -23.36 -16.12 -12.13
CA THR A 15 -23.05 -15.05 -11.17
C THR A 15 -22.75 -15.59 -9.77
N ASP A 16 -23.41 -16.68 -9.36
CA ASP A 16 -23.14 -17.34 -8.08
C ASP A 16 -21.78 -18.04 -8.05
N LEU A 17 -21.35 -18.61 -9.19
CA LEU A 17 -20.03 -19.20 -9.34
C LEU A 17 -18.93 -18.12 -9.37
N GLU A 18 -19.17 -17.01 -10.06
CA GLU A 18 -18.28 -15.84 -10.07
C GLU A 18 -18.14 -15.23 -8.67
N ALA A 19 -19.24 -15.05 -7.93
CA ALA A 19 -19.23 -14.57 -6.56
C ALA A 19 -18.51 -15.55 -5.60
N LYS A 20 -18.73 -16.87 -5.76
CA LYS A 20 -18.00 -17.89 -5.00
C LYS A 20 -16.51 -17.92 -5.33
N MET A 21 -16.14 -17.76 -6.60
CA MET A 21 -14.73 -17.69 -7.03
C MET A 21 -14.04 -16.42 -6.52
N GLN A 22 -14.75 -15.29 -6.49
CA GLN A 22 -14.29 -14.03 -5.88
C GLN A 22 -14.04 -14.18 -4.36
N MET A 23 -14.87 -14.98 -3.67
CA MET A 23 -14.69 -15.30 -2.24
C MET A 23 -13.53 -16.27 -2.00
N LEU A 24 -13.33 -17.26 -2.87
CA LEU A 24 -12.31 -18.31 -2.73
C LEU A 24 -10.90 -17.81 -3.07
N MET A 25 -10.78 -16.74 -3.86
CA MET A 25 -9.52 -16.12 -4.26
C MET A 25 -9.68 -14.60 -4.17
N PRO A 26 -9.51 -13.98 -2.98
CA PRO A 26 -9.55 -12.54 -2.89
C PRO A 26 -8.48 -11.95 -3.81
N GLU A 27 -8.85 -10.93 -4.59
CA GLU A 27 -7.95 -10.19 -5.48
C GLU A 27 -6.62 -9.92 -4.76
N PRO A 28 -5.45 -10.24 -5.38
CA PRO A 28 -4.17 -10.00 -4.76
C PRO A 28 -4.07 -8.50 -4.43
N GLN A 29 -4.07 -8.19 -3.14
CA GLN A 29 -3.85 -6.84 -2.64
C GLN A 29 -2.37 -6.50 -2.87
N ILE A 30 -2.06 -5.99 -4.06
CA ILE A 30 -0.72 -5.49 -4.43
C ILE A 30 -0.40 -4.20 -3.64
N PHE A 31 -1.40 -3.61 -2.97
CA PHE A 31 -1.25 -2.40 -2.18
C PHE A 31 -1.00 -2.71 -0.70
N VAL A 32 0.10 -2.16 -0.17
CA VAL A 32 0.36 -2.16 1.27
C VAL A 32 -0.23 -0.88 1.85
N GLU A 33 -1.25 -1.03 2.69
CA GLU A 33 -1.92 0.07 3.38
C GLU A 33 -0.95 0.80 4.30
N ARG A 34 -1.13 2.12 4.43
CA ARG A 34 -0.32 2.98 5.28
C ARG A 34 -1.18 3.68 6.33
N THR A 35 -0.61 3.89 7.51
CA THR A 35 -1.25 4.63 8.60
C THR A 35 -0.25 5.58 9.27
N LEU A 36 -0.75 6.66 9.87
CA LEU A 36 0.07 7.53 10.70
C LEU A 36 0.07 6.99 12.14
N ALA A 37 1.26 6.86 12.71
CA ALA A 37 1.47 6.69 14.14
C ALA A 37 2.17 7.93 14.71
N LEU A 38 1.66 8.47 15.82
CA LEU A 38 2.37 9.48 16.59
C LEU A 38 2.65 8.98 18.00
N ILE A 39 3.89 9.18 18.44
CA ILE A 39 4.29 9.11 19.85
C ILE A 39 4.15 10.51 20.44
N LYS A 40 3.24 10.65 21.41
CA LYS A 40 2.88 11.93 22.02
C LYS A 40 3.96 12.41 23.00
N PRO A 41 3.96 13.70 23.38
CA PRO A 41 5.01 14.30 24.21
C PRO A 41 5.26 13.62 25.57
N ASP A 42 4.26 12.95 26.13
CA ASP A 42 4.32 12.28 27.44
C ASP A 42 5.20 11.03 27.46
N VAL A 43 5.47 10.42 26.31
CA VAL A 43 6.14 9.10 26.22
C VAL A 43 7.25 9.06 25.17
N VAL A 44 7.78 10.22 24.78
CA VAL A 44 8.87 10.30 23.80
C VAL A 44 10.16 9.65 24.31
N ASP A 45 10.36 9.57 25.62
CA ASP A 45 11.48 8.83 26.23
C ASP A 45 11.36 7.31 26.01
N LYS A 46 10.17 6.80 25.66
CA LYS A 46 9.90 5.39 25.33
C LYS A 46 9.90 5.10 23.83
N GLU A 47 10.41 6.02 23.02
CA GLU A 47 10.45 5.91 21.55
C GLU A 47 10.99 4.54 21.08
N GLU A 48 12.16 4.14 21.57
CA GLU A 48 12.83 2.89 21.16
C GLU A 48 12.01 1.64 21.50
N GLU A 49 11.45 1.57 22.71
CA GLU A 49 10.64 0.43 23.16
C GLU A 49 9.35 0.29 22.33
N ILE A 50 8.70 1.42 22.03
CA ILE A 50 7.48 1.45 21.21
C ILE A 50 7.79 1.04 19.76
N GLU A 51 8.91 1.50 19.20
CA GLU A 51 9.36 1.09 17.86
C GLU A 51 9.62 -0.41 17.77
N ASP A 52 10.28 -0.98 18.77
CA ASP A 52 10.50 -2.43 18.84
C ASP A 52 9.19 -3.23 18.89
N ILE A 53 8.16 -2.72 19.59
CA ILE A 53 6.84 -3.35 19.60
C ILE A 53 6.18 -3.24 18.21
N ILE A 54 6.27 -2.08 17.55
CA ILE A 54 5.73 -1.86 16.20
C ILE A 54 6.36 -2.83 15.20
N LEU A 55 7.69 -2.95 15.21
CA LEU A 55 8.43 -3.84 14.31
C LEU A 55 8.09 -5.31 14.57
N ARG A 56 8.08 -5.76 15.83
CA ARG A 56 7.69 -7.13 16.21
C ARG A 56 6.24 -7.45 15.87
N SER A 57 5.38 -6.44 15.83
CA SER A 57 3.98 -6.60 15.41
C SER A 57 3.85 -6.83 13.91
N GLY A 58 4.91 -6.66 13.11
CA GLY A 58 4.92 -6.89 11.66
C GLY A 58 4.62 -5.65 10.82
N PHE A 59 4.77 -4.45 11.39
CA PHE A 59 4.75 -3.20 10.60
C PHE A 59 6.12 -2.92 9.99
N LEU A 60 6.10 -2.29 8.82
CA LEU A 60 7.26 -1.60 8.26
C LEU A 60 7.17 -0.11 8.61
N ILE A 61 8.25 0.46 9.15
CA ILE A 61 8.37 1.91 9.32
C ILE A 61 8.93 2.49 8.01
N VAL A 62 8.08 3.18 7.25
CA VAL A 62 8.44 3.74 5.93
C VAL A 62 9.17 5.06 6.08
N GLN A 63 8.69 5.92 6.96
CA GLN A 63 9.33 7.17 7.33
C GLN A 63 9.14 7.43 8.81
N LYS A 64 10.11 8.12 9.40
CA LYS A 64 10.09 8.59 10.78
C LYS A 64 10.65 10.01 10.84
N ARG A 65 10.07 10.87 11.67
CA ARG A 65 10.66 12.15 12.04
C ARG A 65 10.27 12.56 13.45
N LYS A 66 11.16 13.27 14.13
CA LYS A 66 10.89 13.94 15.41
C LYS A 66 10.62 15.42 15.14
N LEU A 67 9.56 15.96 15.73
CA LEU A 67 9.19 17.37 15.57
C LEU A 67 8.55 17.89 16.84
N GLN A 68 8.34 19.21 16.91
CA GLN A 68 7.52 19.85 17.92
C GLN A 68 6.52 20.75 17.22
N PHE A 69 5.25 20.62 17.58
CA PHE A 69 4.21 21.45 16.97
C PHE A 69 4.17 22.85 17.58
N SER A 70 3.94 23.84 16.72
CA SER A 70 3.35 25.10 17.19
C SER A 70 1.86 24.87 17.55
N PRO A 71 1.27 25.69 18.43
CA PRO A 71 -0.17 25.63 18.72
C PRO A 71 -1.04 25.77 17.46
N GLU A 72 -0.61 26.57 16.49
CA GLU A 72 -1.29 26.74 15.20
C GLU A 72 -1.24 25.45 14.36
N GLN A 73 -0.06 24.85 14.21
CA GLN A 73 0.10 23.58 13.48
C GLN A 73 -0.74 22.47 14.12
N CYS A 74 -0.76 22.41 15.45
CA CYS A 74 -1.56 21.44 16.17
C CYS A 74 -3.06 21.66 15.96
N SER A 75 -3.52 22.92 15.95
CA SER A 75 -4.92 23.25 15.67
C SER A 75 -5.33 22.84 14.25
N ASN A 76 -4.44 23.06 13.27
CA ASN A 76 -4.65 22.64 11.88
C ASN A 76 -4.70 21.11 11.75
N PHE A 77 -3.80 20.40 12.45
CA PHE A 77 -3.78 18.93 12.44
C PHE A 77 -5.08 18.33 13.03
N TYR A 78 -5.59 18.92 14.12
CA TYR A 78 -6.82 18.47 14.79
C TYR A 78 -8.08 19.26 14.38
N ALA A 79 -8.11 19.89 13.20
CA ALA A 79 -9.22 20.75 12.78
C ALA A 79 -10.61 20.08 12.85
N GLU A 80 -10.70 18.77 12.62
CA GLU A 80 -11.96 18.00 12.76
C GLU A 80 -12.51 17.93 14.21
N GLN A 81 -11.67 18.27 15.20
CA GLN A 81 -12.04 18.33 16.61
C GLN A 81 -12.41 19.75 17.06
N TYR A 82 -12.38 20.73 16.15
CA TYR A 82 -12.75 22.11 16.45
C TYR A 82 -14.18 22.19 17.00
N GLY A 83 -14.39 23.07 17.99
CA GLY A 83 -15.66 23.25 18.68
C GLY A 83 -15.94 22.25 19.81
N LYS A 84 -15.08 21.24 20.01
CA LYS A 84 -15.18 20.34 21.17
C LYS A 84 -14.56 20.98 22.42
N MET A 85 -15.19 20.79 23.58
CA MET A 85 -14.73 21.36 24.86
C MET A 85 -13.27 21.03 25.20
N PHE A 86 -12.79 19.86 24.80
CA PHE A 86 -11.41 19.42 25.07
C PHE A 86 -10.38 19.93 24.05
N PHE A 87 -10.81 20.57 22.95
CA PHE A 87 -9.93 20.96 21.85
C PHE A 87 -8.80 21.92 22.28
N PRO A 88 -9.04 22.98 23.08
CA PRO A 88 -7.95 23.85 23.54
C PRO A 88 -6.88 23.10 24.34
N ASN A 89 -7.32 22.19 25.22
CA ASN A 89 -6.43 21.36 26.03
C ASN A 89 -5.64 20.37 25.17
N LEU A 90 -6.28 19.81 24.13
CA LEU A 90 -5.61 18.95 23.16
C LEU A 90 -4.49 19.70 22.43
N THR A 91 -4.78 20.90 21.94
CA THR A 91 -3.81 21.73 21.23
C THR A 91 -2.65 22.15 22.12
N ALA A 92 -2.94 22.63 23.34
CA ALA A 92 -1.91 23.01 24.30
C ALA A 92 -1.02 21.81 24.68
N TYR A 93 -1.62 20.64 24.90
CA TYR A 93 -0.90 19.43 25.23
C TYR A 93 0.03 18.97 24.10
N MET A 94 -0.49 18.84 22.88
CA MET A 94 0.27 18.31 21.75
C MET A 94 1.35 19.28 21.24
N SER A 95 1.28 20.56 21.60
CA SER A 95 2.34 21.56 21.34
C SER A 95 3.31 21.78 22.51
N SER A 96 3.10 21.10 23.65
CA SER A 96 3.90 21.30 24.87
C SER A 96 5.34 20.78 24.79
N GLY A 97 5.66 19.94 23.80
CA GLY A 97 6.98 19.33 23.68
C GLY A 97 7.18 18.57 22.37
N PRO A 98 8.34 17.92 22.22
CA PRO A 98 8.62 17.10 21.05
C PRO A 98 7.66 15.91 20.96
N LEU A 99 7.47 15.41 19.76
CA LEU A 99 6.72 14.20 19.43
C LEU A 99 7.40 13.48 18.27
N VAL A 100 7.09 12.20 18.09
CA VAL A 100 7.64 11.39 16.98
C VAL A 100 6.50 11.01 16.05
N ALA A 101 6.66 11.29 14.76
CA ALA A 101 5.73 10.89 13.71
C ALA A 101 6.32 9.76 12.88
N MET A 102 5.51 8.76 12.57
CA MET A 102 5.91 7.60 11.76
C MET A 102 4.83 7.26 10.73
N VAL A 103 5.26 6.92 9.52
CA VAL A 103 4.41 6.29 8.50
C VAL A 103 4.62 4.78 8.60
N LEU A 104 3.58 4.06 9.03
CA LEU A 104 3.61 2.62 9.15
C LEU A 104 2.95 1.98 7.93
N ALA A 105 3.53 0.89 7.42
CA ALA A 105 2.98 0.12 6.32
C ALA A 105 2.77 -1.35 6.70
N ARG A 106 1.59 -1.87 6.36
CA ARG A 106 1.17 -3.26 6.60
C ARG A 106 -0.10 -3.55 5.80
N ARG A 107 -0.42 -4.82 5.55
CA ARG A 107 -1.79 -5.21 5.20
C ARG A 107 -2.73 -4.84 6.36
N ASN A 108 -3.84 -4.14 6.07
CA ASN A 108 -4.80 -3.67 7.07
C ASN A 108 -4.16 -2.76 8.13
N ALA A 109 -3.26 -1.86 7.72
CA ALA A 109 -2.42 -1.08 8.64
C ALA A 109 -3.23 -0.23 9.63
N VAL A 110 -4.28 0.47 9.17
CA VAL A 110 -5.06 1.35 10.04
C VAL A 110 -5.82 0.55 11.11
N SER A 111 -6.49 -0.53 10.71
CA SER A 111 -7.27 -1.33 11.68
C SER A 111 -6.36 -2.05 12.67
N TYR A 112 -5.25 -2.64 12.19
CA TYR A 112 -4.32 -3.34 13.06
C TYR A 112 -3.60 -2.37 14.02
N TRP A 113 -3.25 -1.17 13.56
CA TRP A 113 -2.64 -0.17 14.44
C TRP A 113 -3.61 0.24 15.55
N LYS A 114 -4.89 0.46 15.22
CA LYS A 114 -5.93 0.78 16.22
C LYS A 114 -6.15 -0.35 17.22
N GLU A 115 -6.08 -1.60 16.79
CA GLU A 115 -6.15 -2.77 17.68
C GLU A 115 -4.98 -2.77 18.66
N LEU A 116 -3.75 -2.58 18.16
CA LEU A 116 -2.54 -2.53 18.97
C LEU A 116 -2.55 -1.36 19.98
N LEU A 117 -3.12 -0.21 19.58
CA LEU A 117 -3.34 0.92 20.47
C LEU A 117 -4.34 0.61 21.59
N GLY A 118 -5.47 -0.02 21.24
CA GLY A 118 -6.60 -0.21 22.12
C GLY A 118 -7.44 1.07 22.34
N PRO A 119 -8.40 1.03 23.29
CA PRO A 119 -9.35 2.12 23.54
C PRO A 119 -8.66 3.47 23.81
N SER A 120 -9.23 4.58 23.32
CA SER A 120 -8.65 5.93 23.47
C SER A 120 -8.50 6.37 24.93
N ASN A 121 -9.37 5.90 25.83
CA ASN A 121 -9.25 6.15 27.26
C ASN A 121 -8.36 5.07 27.90
N SER A 122 -7.21 5.48 28.43
CA SER A 122 -6.19 4.58 28.99
C SER A 122 -6.69 3.77 30.19
N ILE A 123 -7.60 4.31 31.00
CA ILE A 123 -8.22 3.60 32.12
C ILE A 123 -9.10 2.45 31.59
N LYS A 124 -9.88 2.71 30.54
CA LYS A 124 -10.67 1.68 29.87
C LYS A 124 -9.78 0.65 29.17
N ALA A 125 -8.68 1.10 28.55
CA ALA A 125 -7.71 0.21 27.91
C ALA A 125 -7.12 -0.77 28.94
N ARG A 126 -6.64 -0.30 30.10
CA ARG A 126 -6.13 -1.17 31.18
C ARG A 126 -7.11 -2.25 31.61
N ARG A 127 -8.42 -1.95 31.62
CA ARG A 127 -9.45 -2.90 32.05
C ARG A 127 -9.85 -3.92 30.98
N THR A 128 -9.77 -3.55 29.70
CA THR A 128 -10.34 -4.35 28.60
C THR A 128 -9.30 -4.95 27.68
N HIS A 129 -8.17 -4.27 27.50
CA HIS A 129 -7.05 -4.64 26.63
C HIS A 129 -5.74 -4.35 27.37
N PRO A 130 -5.43 -5.07 28.46
CA PRO A 130 -4.30 -4.74 29.36
C PRO A 130 -2.93 -4.75 28.68
N HIS A 131 -2.82 -5.43 27.53
CA HIS A 131 -1.59 -5.50 26.73
C HIS A 131 -1.55 -4.46 25.59
N SER A 132 -2.55 -3.60 25.47
CA SER A 132 -2.54 -2.56 24.43
C SER A 132 -1.56 -1.44 24.79
N LEU A 133 -1.05 -0.73 23.78
CA LEU A 133 -0.07 0.32 24.01
C LEU A 133 -0.62 1.45 24.90
N ARG A 134 -1.90 1.80 24.75
CA ARG A 134 -2.54 2.81 25.62
C ARG A 134 -2.76 2.33 27.06
N ALA A 135 -2.86 1.02 27.28
CA ALA A 135 -2.94 0.47 28.63
C ALA A 135 -1.59 0.55 29.35
N ILE A 136 -0.51 0.27 28.61
CA ILE A 136 0.88 0.20 29.12
C ILE A 136 1.44 1.61 29.34
N TYR A 137 1.32 2.50 28.35
CA TYR A 137 2.00 3.80 28.34
C TYR A 137 1.07 4.98 28.66
N GLY A 138 -0.23 4.83 28.47
CA GLY A 138 -1.20 5.92 28.64
C GLY A 138 -1.60 6.12 30.10
N THR A 139 -1.84 7.37 30.49
CA THR A 139 -2.27 7.75 31.86
C THR A 139 -3.77 8.03 31.91
N ASP A 140 -4.24 8.93 31.04
CA ASP A 140 -5.63 9.41 30.97
C ASP A 140 -6.17 9.38 29.51
N GLU A 141 -7.27 10.10 29.23
CA GLU A 141 -7.87 10.18 27.88
C GLU A 141 -7.11 11.11 26.92
N LEU A 142 -6.53 12.19 27.43
CA LEU A 142 -5.73 13.16 26.67
C LEU A 142 -4.28 12.66 26.49
N ARG A 143 -3.67 12.22 27.60
CA ARG A 143 -2.34 11.61 27.72
C ARG A 143 -2.42 10.10 27.59
N ASN A 144 -2.89 9.66 26.42
CA ASN A 144 -3.01 8.26 26.07
C ASN A 144 -1.81 7.75 25.26
N ALA A 145 -0.64 8.37 25.40
CA ALA A 145 0.63 8.01 24.78
C ALA A 145 0.72 8.08 23.24
N LEU A 146 -0.29 7.61 22.51
CA LEU A 146 -0.19 7.35 21.08
C LEU A 146 -1.43 7.76 20.28
N HIS A 147 -1.19 8.31 19.08
CA HIS A 147 -2.20 8.61 18.07
C HIS A 147 -2.17 7.59 16.93
N GLY A 148 -3.34 7.31 16.38
CA GLY A 148 -3.50 6.53 15.16
C GLY A 148 -4.67 7.09 14.35
N SER A 149 -4.52 7.07 13.02
CA SER A 149 -5.56 7.57 12.11
C SER A 149 -6.86 6.78 12.25
N LEU A 150 -8.00 7.47 12.11
CA LEU A 150 -9.32 6.84 12.32
C LEU A 150 -9.67 5.81 11.23
N ASN A 151 -9.37 6.14 9.98
CA ASN A 151 -9.64 5.39 8.76
C ASN A 151 -8.58 5.74 7.69
N ILE A 152 -8.67 5.10 6.52
CA ILE A 152 -7.70 5.27 5.41
C ILE A 152 -7.64 6.73 4.92
N PHE A 153 -8.79 7.41 4.79
CA PHE A 153 -8.83 8.81 4.34
C PHE A 153 -8.14 9.76 5.35
N SER A 154 -8.40 9.56 6.64
CA SER A 154 -7.70 10.29 7.71
C SER A 154 -6.20 9.99 7.66
N ALA A 155 -5.81 8.73 7.45
CA ALA A 155 -4.41 8.34 7.35
C ALA A 155 -3.71 9.06 6.19
N GLU A 156 -4.30 9.08 4.99
CA GLU A 156 -3.71 9.80 3.86
C GLU A 156 -3.55 11.30 4.14
N ARG A 157 -4.59 11.96 4.66
CA ARG A 157 -4.55 13.39 4.99
C ARG A 157 -3.49 13.68 6.05
N GLU A 158 -3.50 12.92 7.13
CA GLU A 158 -2.57 13.07 8.25
C GLU A 158 -1.12 12.79 7.83
N ILE A 159 -0.88 11.77 6.99
CA ILE A 159 0.44 11.48 6.44
C ILE A 159 0.89 12.62 5.53
N ARG A 160 0.05 13.18 4.63
CA ARG A 160 0.43 14.33 3.79
C ARG A 160 0.77 15.56 4.62
N PHE A 161 0.02 15.80 5.70
CA PHE A 161 0.29 16.89 6.62
C PHE A 161 1.65 16.71 7.32
N MET A 162 1.97 15.49 7.74
CA MET A 162 3.22 15.17 8.43
C MET A 162 4.39 14.96 7.47
N PHE A 163 4.17 14.54 6.25
CA PHE A 163 5.24 14.18 5.33
C PHE A 163 4.84 14.62 3.92
N PRO A 164 4.97 15.92 3.61
CA PRO A 164 4.59 16.47 2.31
C PRO A 164 5.32 15.80 1.13
N GLU A 165 6.55 15.35 1.37
CA GLU A 165 7.40 14.67 0.38
C GLU A 165 7.07 13.18 0.19
N VAL A 166 6.16 12.59 0.99
CA VAL A 166 5.74 11.20 0.78
C VAL A 166 4.81 11.15 -0.43
N ILE A 167 5.29 10.47 -1.47
CA ILE A 167 4.45 10.07 -2.60
C ILE A 167 3.46 9.00 -2.11
N LEU A 168 2.27 9.43 -1.73
CA LEU A 168 1.10 8.57 -1.54
C LEU A 168 0.38 8.40 -2.88
N GLU A 169 1.02 7.72 -3.83
CA GLU A 169 0.30 7.29 -5.02
C GLU A 169 -0.58 6.09 -4.63
N PRO A 170 -1.92 6.18 -4.75
CA PRO A 170 -2.71 4.97 -4.81
C PRO A 170 -2.27 4.24 -6.07
N ILE A 171 -1.69 3.04 -5.92
CA ILE A 171 -1.46 2.18 -7.08
C ILE A 171 -2.84 1.99 -7.72
N PRO A 172 -3.05 2.44 -8.97
CA PRO A 172 -4.33 2.27 -9.63
C PRO A 172 -4.71 0.79 -9.56
N ALA A 173 -5.89 0.48 -9.03
CA ALA A 173 -6.41 -0.88 -8.87
C ALA A 173 -7.69 -1.06 -9.70
N GLY A 174 -8.04 -2.31 -10.01
CA GLY A 174 -9.22 -2.63 -10.82
C GLY A 174 -9.19 -1.98 -12.20
N GLN A 175 -10.30 -1.35 -12.60
CA GLN A 175 -10.40 -0.75 -13.94
C GLN A 175 -9.40 0.38 -14.16
N ARG A 176 -9.13 1.21 -13.15
CA ARG A 176 -8.13 2.29 -13.26
C ARG A 176 -6.72 1.77 -13.52
N ALA A 177 -6.37 0.61 -12.95
CA ALA A 177 -5.12 -0.09 -13.25
C ALA A 177 -5.04 -0.52 -14.71
N ARG A 178 -6.12 -1.16 -15.18
CA ARG A 178 -6.23 -1.65 -16.55
C ARG A 178 -6.15 -0.50 -17.54
N ASP A 179 -6.85 0.59 -17.28
CA ASP A 179 -6.85 1.79 -18.11
C ASP A 179 -5.44 2.41 -18.15
N TYR A 180 -4.79 2.57 -17.00
CA TYR A 180 -3.43 3.10 -16.94
C TYR A 180 -2.43 2.21 -17.70
N LEU A 181 -2.49 0.90 -17.47
CA LEU A 181 -1.65 -0.06 -18.17
C LEU A 181 -1.90 -0.01 -19.69
N ASN A 182 -3.16 0.01 -20.13
CA ASN A 182 -3.51 0.01 -21.55
C ASN A 182 -3.16 1.33 -22.24
N LEU A 183 -3.33 2.47 -21.58
CA LEU A 183 -3.10 3.78 -22.17
C LEU A 183 -1.62 4.17 -22.18
N TYR A 184 -0.87 3.81 -21.15
CA TYR A 184 0.48 4.35 -20.95
C TYR A 184 1.60 3.30 -20.98
N VAL A 185 1.36 2.09 -20.44
CA VAL A 185 2.42 1.08 -20.25
C VAL A 185 2.49 0.10 -21.42
N ASN A 186 1.37 -0.52 -21.78
CA ASN A 186 1.28 -1.57 -22.78
C ASN A 186 1.72 -1.12 -24.18
N PRO A 187 1.37 0.08 -24.69
CA PRO A 187 1.85 0.52 -26.00
C PRO A 187 3.37 0.63 -26.06
N THR A 188 3.98 1.22 -25.03
CA THR A 188 5.43 1.39 -24.88
C THR A 188 6.13 0.04 -24.73
N LEU A 189 5.58 -0.83 -23.87
CA LEU A 189 6.13 -2.17 -23.63
C LEU A 189 6.05 -3.04 -24.88
N LEU A 190 4.93 -3.00 -25.60
CA LEU A 190 4.75 -3.74 -26.85
C LEU A 190 5.73 -3.27 -27.92
N ALA A 191 5.92 -1.96 -28.07
CA ALA A 191 6.90 -1.41 -29.01
C ALA A 191 8.33 -1.86 -28.67
N GLY A 192 8.72 -1.76 -27.39
CA GLY A 192 10.04 -2.20 -26.91
C GLY A 192 10.27 -3.70 -27.08
N LEU A 193 9.29 -4.53 -26.70
CA LEU A 193 9.36 -5.99 -26.87
C LEU A 193 9.40 -6.39 -28.35
N THR A 194 8.64 -5.70 -29.20
CA THR A 194 8.66 -5.93 -30.65
C THR A 194 10.03 -5.61 -31.24
N ALA A 195 10.65 -4.50 -30.84
CA ALA A 195 12.00 -4.14 -31.26
C ALA A 195 13.04 -5.19 -30.80
N LEU A 196 12.96 -5.64 -29.54
CA LEU A 196 13.83 -6.70 -29.01
C LEU A 196 13.70 -8.02 -29.78
N CYS A 197 12.48 -8.43 -30.13
CA CYS A 197 12.23 -9.62 -30.92
C CYS A 197 12.79 -9.53 -32.35
N LYS A 198 12.85 -8.32 -32.93
CA LYS A 198 13.43 -8.08 -34.25
C LYS A 198 14.96 -8.12 -34.23
N GLU A 199 15.59 -7.45 -33.26
CA GLU A 199 17.04 -7.33 -33.20
C GLU A 199 17.74 -8.56 -32.60
N LYS A 200 17.04 -9.32 -31.75
CA LYS A 200 17.56 -10.52 -31.03
C LYS A 200 18.98 -10.32 -30.45
N PRO A 201 19.22 -9.24 -29.69
CA PRO A 201 20.54 -9.01 -29.10
C PRO A 201 20.92 -10.14 -28.13
N ALA A 202 22.23 -10.41 -28.03
CA ALA A 202 22.76 -11.43 -27.11
C ALA A 202 22.39 -11.14 -25.64
N ASP A 203 22.30 -9.86 -25.29
CA ASP A 203 21.74 -9.39 -24.02
C ASP A 203 20.59 -8.38 -24.27
N PRO A 204 19.33 -8.76 -24.00
CA PRO A 204 18.16 -7.91 -24.20
C PRO A 204 18.06 -6.74 -23.20
N MET A 205 18.90 -6.68 -22.16
CA MET A 205 18.86 -5.63 -21.13
C MET A 205 19.82 -4.46 -21.40
N VAL A 206 20.82 -4.62 -22.27
CA VAL A 206 21.88 -3.61 -22.44
C VAL A 206 21.44 -2.45 -23.34
N ARG A 207 20.47 -2.68 -24.25
CA ARG A 207 20.04 -1.67 -25.24
C ARG A 207 18.78 -0.89 -24.84
N THR A 208 17.95 -1.42 -23.95
CA THR A 208 16.70 -0.79 -23.49
C THR A 208 16.90 0.44 -22.61
N VAL A 209 18.13 0.68 -22.13
CA VAL A 209 18.44 1.80 -21.21
C VAL A 209 18.78 3.10 -21.95
N TYR A 210 19.02 3.07 -23.27
CA TYR A 210 19.54 4.25 -23.99
C TYR A 210 18.49 5.15 -24.67
N GLN A 211 17.21 4.78 -24.72
CA GLN A 211 16.19 5.69 -25.29
C GLN A 211 15.02 6.05 -24.38
N HIS A 212 14.65 5.23 -23.39
CA HIS A 212 13.69 5.66 -22.37
C HIS A 212 14.05 5.03 -21.02
N ARG A 213 14.46 5.87 -20.07
CA ARG A 213 14.57 5.49 -18.66
C ARG A 213 13.20 4.97 -18.20
N VAL A 214 13.19 3.96 -17.32
CA VAL A 214 12.01 3.34 -16.67
C VAL A 214 11.43 2.08 -17.35
N VAL A 215 12.18 0.98 -17.54
CA VAL A 215 11.61 -0.40 -17.43
C VAL A 215 12.71 -1.44 -17.11
N GLY A 216 13.32 -1.38 -15.93
CA GLY A 216 14.43 -2.31 -15.57
C GLY A 216 14.01 -3.67 -14.99
N PHE A 217 12.82 -3.78 -14.39
CA PHE A 217 12.53 -4.91 -13.48
C PHE A 217 11.62 -5.99 -14.07
N VAL A 218 10.74 -5.66 -15.02
CA VAL A 218 9.70 -6.59 -15.54
C VAL A 218 10.26 -7.64 -16.50
N ILE A 219 11.38 -7.36 -17.18
CA ILE A 219 11.89 -8.20 -18.28
C ILE A 219 12.64 -9.45 -17.78
N ARG A 220 13.19 -9.42 -16.55
CA ARG A 220 13.97 -10.54 -15.98
C ARG A 220 13.13 -11.82 -15.80
N PHE A 221 11.83 -11.68 -15.53
CA PHE A 221 10.90 -12.81 -15.39
C PHE A 221 10.40 -13.37 -16.73
N LEU A 222 10.27 -12.53 -17.76
CA LEU A 222 9.81 -12.96 -19.09
C LEU A 222 10.89 -13.75 -19.85
N CYS A 223 12.17 -13.36 -19.72
CA CYS A 223 13.28 -14.01 -20.43
C CYS A 223 13.53 -15.47 -20.00
N VAL A 224 13.30 -15.81 -18.73
CA VAL A 224 13.42 -17.21 -18.26
C VAL A 224 12.36 -18.09 -18.92
N ARG A 225 11.17 -17.55 -19.17
CA ARG A 225 10.04 -18.27 -19.79
C ARG A 225 10.21 -18.40 -21.31
N ILE A 226 10.72 -17.36 -21.99
CA ILE A 226 10.99 -17.39 -23.44
C ILE A 226 12.14 -18.34 -23.79
N ARG A 227 13.23 -18.35 -22.99
CA ARG A 227 14.32 -19.34 -23.18
C ARG A 227 13.86 -20.79 -22.92
N GLY A 228 12.85 -20.98 -22.06
CA GLY A 228 12.23 -22.29 -21.82
C GLY A 228 11.32 -22.77 -22.96
N LEU A 229 10.67 -21.85 -23.68
CA LEU A 229 9.77 -22.15 -24.81
C LEU A 229 10.52 -22.49 -26.10
N CYS A 230 11.62 -21.79 -26.41
CA CYS A 230 12.44 -22.09 -27.60
C CYS A 230 13.16 -23.45 -27.56
N ARG A 231 13.31 -24.09 -26.39
CA ARG A 231 13.93 -25.43 -26.28
C ARG A 231 12.93 -26.59 -26.43
N LYS A 232 11.63 -26.31 -26.58
CA LYS A 232 10.56 -27.34 -26.60
C LYS A 232 9.82 -27.50 -27.94
N THR A 233 10.24 -26.83 -29.01
CA THR A 233 9.68 -27.07 -30.36
C THR A 233 10.42 -28.21 -31.07
N PRO A 234 9.75 -29.33 -31.43
CA PRO A 234 10.35 -30.40 -32.22
C PRO A 234 10.59 -29.96 -33.69
N PRO A 235 11.54 -30.57 -34.41
CA PRO A 235 11.87 -30.18 -35.78
C PRO A 235 10.85 -30.79 -36.74
N LEU A 236 9.87 -30.01 -37.17
CA LEU A 236 9.06 -30.33 -38.35
C LEU A 236 9.03 -29.12 -39.27
N LEU A 237 9.27 -29.40 -40.55
CA LEU A 237 9.43 -28.49 -41.71
C LEU A 237 10.86 -27.98 -41.98
N GLN A 238 11.78 -28.93 -42.22
CA GLN A 238 12.77 -28.77 -43.29
C GLN A 238 12.08 -29.06 -44.64
N SER A 239 11.55 -28.04 -45.30
CA SER A 239 11.43 -28.00 -46.77
C SER A 239 10.98 -26.62 -47.23
N CYS A 240 11.95 -25.79 -47.63
CA CYS A 240 11.83 -24.89 -48.77
C CYS A 240 13.24 -24.36 -49.09
N ALA A 241 13.69 -24.68 -50.30
CA ALA A 241 15.02 -24.43 -50.84
C ALA A 241 15.26 -22.92 -51.11
N PRO A 242 16.52 -22.51 -51.38
CA PRO A 242 16.97 -21.11 -51.38
C PRO A 242 16.79 -20.45 -52.76
N LEU A 243 16.50 -19.15 -52.77
CA LEU A 243 16.64 -18.30 -53.96
C LEU A 243 17.26 -16.95 -53.58
N ALA A 244 18.33 -16.61 -54.30
CA ALA A 244 19.15 -15.38 -54.33
C ALA A 244 20.09 -15.14 -53.13
N THR A 245 21.40 -14.91 -53.29
CA THR A 245 22.08 -14.12 -54.35
C THR A 245 23.56 -14.51 -54.49
N CYS A 246 24.07 -14.39 -55.73
CA CYS A 246 25.45 -14.59 -56.23
C CYS A 246 25.95 -16.04 -56.36
#